data_AF-A0A9W6W1S5-F1
#
_entry.id   AF-A0A9W6W1S5-F1
#
_cell.length_a   1.000
_cell.length_b   1.000
_cell.length_c   1.000
_cell.angle_alpha   90.00
_cell.angle_beta   90.00
_cell.angle_gamma   90.00
#
_symmetry.space_group_name_H-M   'P 1'
#
loop_
_entity.id
_entity.type
_entity.pdbx_description
1 polymer ?
#
loop_
_entity_poly.entity_id
_entity_poly.type
_entity_poly.pdbx_seq_one_letter_code
_entity_poly.pdbx_strand_id
1 'polypeptide(L)'
;MVAAVSETPARQPRLAAEPAWLPGSVEVHVVGESFHATDIARLLAATGPRVILVAVLVPAPAHSEFPTSVPVYVQKTLVGHIDGEISATVHHAILGFAADHGGRLPACPARIEETESYGPQVVLSLDPGPLGLSPELFIPVPAMAKFVRTLLPRLDLPQPVFRGADAGARKALDDAVAAADGIDADWDRPTRAWPRLEKTVREILDRLIRASDPRTGRAWLTLARTTRYQKGRRDDTLRSYVKAMVCDRHDPEAAEALFDYIAVAPYVPVLVALYARLPLAVRPGVLDGLVAMSYGTDRHGKLAPAQGERLRGELMALAAAQSDRHTMAVLAGDLGLRAEKAGDLPGALSHLCAAVEAGSADPKVADRLTVHLVRDARYEEAAKALRQSLAVPIDSVSLRDRLRKRLDRCDRNLAG
;
A
#
# COMPACT_ATOMS: atom_id res chain seq x y z
N MET A 1 -12.63 -40.52 15.02
CA MET A 1 -11.40 -41.07 14.40
C MET A 1 -11.68 -41.22 12.92
N VAL A 2 -11.27 -40.24 12.12
CA VAL A 2 -11.27 -40.37 10.65
C VAL A 2 -9.99 -41.15 10.32
N ALA A 3 -10.14 -42.32 9.68
CA ALA A 3 -8.98 -43.08 9.23
C ALA A 3 -8.21 -42.21 8.23
N ALA A 4 -6.94 -41.91 8.54
CA ALA A 4 -6.05 -41.22 7.62
C ALA A 4 -5.86 -42.12 6.40
N VAL A 5 -6.59 -41.85 5.33
CA VAL A 5 -6.33 -42.45 4.02
C VAL A 5 -4.93 -42.01 3.65
N SER A 6 -3.99 -42.96 3.65
CA SER A 6 -2.64 -42.74 3.17
C SER A 6 -2.72 -42.57 1.65
N GLU A 7 -3.06 -41.36 1.21
CA GLU A 7 -2.98 -40.99 -0.19
C GLU A 7 -1.52 -41.11 -0.62
N THR A 8 -1.29 -41.97 -1.60
CA THR A 8 0.03 -42.08 -2.23
C THR A 8 0.36 -40.72 -2.83
N PRO A 9 1.52 -40.11 -2.53
CA PRO A 9 1.81 -38.75 -2.96
C PRO A 9 1.69 -38.63 -4.48
N ALA A 10 0.92 -37.65 -4.93
CA ALA A 10 0.70 -37.38 -6.35
C ALA A 10 2.05 -37.12 -7.02
N ARG A 11 2.52 -38.09 -7.82
CA ARG A 11 3.76 -37.94 -8.59
C ARG A 11 3.49 -37.12 -9.83
N GLN A 12 4.48 -36.32 -10.22
CA GLN A 12 4.41 -35.56 -11.46
C GLN A 12 4.03 -36.48 -12.64
N PRO A 13 3.03 -36.10 -13.46
CA PRO A 13 2.73 -36.84 -14.67
C PRO A 13 3.97 -36.91 -15.57
N ARG A 14 4.14 -38.01 -16.31
CA ARG A 14 5.24 -38.13 -17.28
C ARG A 14 5.13 -36.99 -18.30
N LEU A 15 6.16 -36.15 -18.33
CA LEU A 15 6.25 -35.07 -19.29
C LEU A 15 6.53 -35.63 -20.69
N ALA A 16 5.82 -35.14 -21.69
CA ALA A 16 6.02 -35.54 -23.09
C ALA A 16 7.30 -34.94 -23.70
N ALA A 17 7.78 -33.82 -23.16
CA ALA A 17 8.96 -33.10 -23.61
C ALA A 17 9.72 -32.49 -22.42
N GLU A 18 10.99 -32.13 -22.65
CA GLU A 18 11.79 -31.41 -21.67
C GLU A 18 11.17 -30.02 -21.38
N PRO A 19 11.01 -29.62 -20.10
CA PRO A 19 10.46 -28.31 -19.76
C PRO A 19 11.19 -27.13 -20.44
N ALA A 20 10.48 -26.04 -20.66
CA ALA A 20 11.05 -24.77 -21.12
C ALA A 20 11.49 -23.94 -19.92
N TRP A 21 12.76 -23.53 -19.88
CA TRP A 21 13.34 -22.79 -18.76
C TRP A 21 13.01 -21.29 -18.84
N LEU A 22 12.23 -20.78 -17.89
CA LEU A 22 11.75 -19.39 -17.79
C LEU A 22 12.18 -18.73 -16.46
N PRO A 23 13.49 -18.56 -16.20
CA PRO A 23 13.97 -17.89 -14.99
C PRO A 23 13.67 -16.40 -15.07
N GLY A 24 13.18 -15.81 -13.98
CA GLY A 24 12.95 -14.36 -13.91
C GLY A 24 13.03 -13.81 -12.50
N SER A 25 12.87 -12.50 -12.37
CA SER A 25 12.92 -11.79 -11.09
C SER A 25 11.58 -11.76 -10.34
N VAL A 26 10.51 -12.29 -10.92
CA VAL A 26 9.19 -12.29 -10.29
C VAL A 26 9.11 -13.46 -9.31
N GLU A 27 8.92 -13.13 -8.05
CA GLU A 27 8.74 -14.10 -6.99
C GLU A 27 7.28 -14.56 -6.94
N VAL A 28 7.06 -15.86 -7.16
CA VAL A 28 5.73 -16.47 -7.11
C VAL A 28 5.65 -17.38 -5.91
N HIS A 29 4.79 -17.05 -4.96
CA HIS A 29 4.51 -17.89 -3.81
C HIS A 29 3.60 -19.05 -4.25
N VAL A 30 4.04 -20.27 -3.98
CA VAL A 30 3.18 -21.44 -4.07
C VAL A 30 2.18 -21.38 -2.89
N VAL A 31 0.99 -21.93 -3.06
CA VAL A 31 0.00 -22.05 -1.98
C VAL A 31 -0.33 -23.51 -1.71
N GLY A 32 -0.79 -23.78 -0.49
CA GLY A 32 -1.17 -25.13 -0.06
C GLY A 32 0.01 -26.01 0.34
N GLU A 33 1.18 -25.42 0.62
CA GLU A 33 2.37 -26.18 1.03
C GLU A 33 2.20 -26.87 2.38
N SER A 34 1.36 -26.33 3.25
CA SER A 34 1.01 -26.94 4.53
C SER A 34 0.35 -28.32 4.37
N PHE A 35 -0.31 -28.59 3.24
CA PHE A 35 -0.84 -29.90 2.90
C PHE A 35 0.26 -30.89 2.44
N HIS A 36 1.44 -30.38 2.07
CA HIS A 36 2.58 -31.15 1.57
C HIS A 36 3.84 -30.99 2.44
N ALA A 37 3.69 -30.58 3.71
CA ALA A 37 4.80 -30.26 4.60
C ALA A 37 5.83 -31.41 4.73
N THR A 38 5.36 -32.66 4.77
CA THR A 38 6.22 -33.85 4.84
C THR A 38 7.04 -34.07 3.56
N ASP A 39 6.49 -33.72 2.40
CA ASP A 39 7.16 -33.83 1.11
C ASP A 39 8.22 -32.73 0.95
N ILE A 40 7.89 -31.51 1.37
CA ILE A 40 8.82 -30.37 1.38
C ILE A 40 9.97 -30.63 2.36
N ALA A 41 9.70 -31.16 3.55
CA ALA A 41 10.73 -31.53 4.52
C ALA A 41 11.66 -32.63 3.98
N ARG A 42 11.12 -33.62 3.28
CA ARG A 42 11.93 -34.65 2.60
C ARG A 42 12.81 -34.06 1.50
N LEU A 43 12.26 -33.13 0.73
CA LEU A 43 13.00 -32.44 -0.33
C LEU A 43 14.17 -31.65 0.27
N LEU A 44 13.93 -30.86 1.32
CA LEU A 44 14.94 -30.11 2.06
C LEU A 44 16.05 -31.02 2.59
N ALA A 45 15.69 -32.16 3.19
CA ALA A 45 16.65 -33.12 3.73
C ALA A 45 17.52 -33.74 2.62
N ALA A 46 16.97 -33.94 1.41
CA ALA A 46 17.69 -34.54 0.29
C ALA A 46 18.63 -33.57 -0.43
N THR A 47 18.27 -32.29 -0.52
CA THR A 47 19.02 -31.30 -1.31
C THR A 47 19.93 -30.41 -0.48
N GLY A 48 19.71 -30.33 0.84
CA GLY A 48 20.43 -29.41 1.73
C GLY A 48 19.98 -27.94 1.58
N PRO A 49 20.38 -27.07 2.51
CA PRO A 49 20.04 -25.66 2.47
C PRO A 49 20.75 -24.96 1.31
N ARG A 50 20.03 -24.11 0.56
CA ARG A 50 20.54 -23.22 -0.51
C ARG A 50 20.75 -23.83 -1.91
N VAL A 51 20.28 -25.05 -2.18
CA VAL A 51 20.24 -25.54 -3.56
C VAL A 51 19.09 -24.88 -4.31
N ILE A 52 19.37 -24.29 -5.47
CA ILE A 52 18.34 -23.83 -6.41
C ILE A 52 17.69 -25.09 -7.00
N LEU A 53 16.39 -25.21 -6.77
CA LEU A 53 15.59 -26.34 -7.24
C LEU A 53 14.94 -26.00 -8.58
N VAL A 54 14.47 -27.01 -9.29
CA VAL A 54 13.70 -26.84 -10.54
C VAL A 54 12.24 -27.13 -10.24
N ALA A 55 11.41 -26.11 -10.39
CA ALA A 55 9.96 -26.24 -10.39
C ALA A 55 9.43 -26.37 -11.82
N VAL A 56 8.39 -27.18 -12.01
CA VAL A 56 7.62 -27.30 -13.24
C VAL A 56 6.16 -26.96 -12.95
N LEU A 57 5.60 -26.04 -13.73
CA LEU A 57 4.20 -25.66 -13.63
C LEU A 57 3.39 -26.56 -14.56
N VAL A 58 2.43 -27.30 -14.01
CA VAL A 58 1.64 -28.29 -14.75
C VAL A 58 0.18 -27.86 -14.74
N PRO A 59 -0.46 -27.60 -15.88
CA PRO A 59 -1.89 -27.31 -15.91
C PRO A 59 -2.67 -28.58 -15.56
N ALA A 60 -3.65 -28.47 -14.66
CA ALA A 60 -4.52 -29.60 -14.35
C ALA A 60 -5.29 -30.06 -15.60
N PRO A 61 -5.54 -31.37 -15.75
CA PRO A 61 -6.30 -31.88 -16.87
C PRO A 61 -7.76 -31.41 -16.78
N ALA A 62 -8.43 -31.29 -17.93
CA ALA A 62 -9.81 -30.80 -18.01
C ALA A 62 -10.84 -31.64 -17.21
N HIS A 63 -10.51 -32.89 -16.88
CA HIS A 63 -11.34 -33.79 -16.08
C HIS A 63 -10.99 -33.80 -14.57
N SER A 64 -10.07 -32.94 -14.13
CA SER A 64 -9.75 -32.74 -12.71
C SER A 64 -10.95 -32.12 -11.97
N GLU A 65 -11.07 -32.38 -10.68
CA GLU A 65 -12.00 -31.67 -9.79
C GLU A 65 -11.77 -30.14 -9.82
N PHE A 66 -10.51 -29.74 -10.03
CA PHE A 66 -10.08 -28.35 -10.19
C PHE A 66 -9.43 -28.19 -11.58
N PRO A 67 -10.22 -28.02 -12.66
CA PRO A 67 -9.70 -28.06 -14.04
C PRO A 67 -8.82 -26.86 -14.40
N THR A 68 -8.89 -25.78 -13.63
CA THR A 68 -8.09 -24.56 -13.81
C THR A 68 -6.93 -24.46 -12.82
N SER A 69 -6.69 -25.47 -11.98
CA SER A 69 -5.57 -25.41 -11.04
C SER A 69 -4.24 -25.60 -11.75
N VAL A 70 -3.20 -24.96 -11.22
CA VAL A 70 -1.82 -25.15 -11.69
C VAL A 70 -0.98 -25.75 -10.56
N PRO A 71 -0.94 -27.09 -10.45
CA PRO A 71 0.03 -27.79 -9.63
C PRO A 71 1.48 -27.39 -9.92
N VAL A 72 2.27 -27.26 -8.86
CA VAL A 72 3.70 -26.97 -8.92
C VAL A 72 4.47 -28.19 -8.43
N TYR A 73 5.34 -28.72 -9.30
CA TYR A 73 6.18 -29.87 -8.98
C TYR A 73 7.63 -29.45 -8.86
N VAL A 74 8.26 -29.76 -7.74
CA VAL A 74 9.71 -29.57 -7.53
C VAL A 74 10.39 -30.92 -7.47
N GLN A 75 11.33 -31.18 -8.39
CA GLN A 75 11.99 -32.49 -8.53
C GLN A 75 11.00 -33.67 -8.55
N LYS A 76 9.91 -33.54 -9.32
CA LYS A 76 8.82 -34.53 -9.47
C LYS A 76 7.89 -34.70 -8.25
N THR A 77 8.09 -33.91 -7.20
CA THR A 77 7.27 -33.91 -5.99
C THR A 77 6.28 -32.76 -6.04
N LEU A 78 4.98 -33.03 -5.85
CA LEU A 78 3.97 -31.98 -5.72
C LEU A 78 4.24 -31.19 -4.44
N VAL A 79 4.48 -29.89 -4.55
CA VAL A 79 4.73 -29.02 -3.39
C VAL A 79 3.58 -28.07 -3.09
N GLY A 80 2.66 -27.89 -4.03
CA GLY A 80 1.48 -27.03 -3.88
C GLY A 80 0.95 -26.57 -5.22
N HIS A 81 0.27 -25.44 -5.23
CA HIS A 81 -0.43 -24.89 -6.40
C HIS A 81 -0.14 -23.40 -6.57
N ILE A 82 -0.35 -22.87 -7.77
CA ILE A 82 -0.50 -21.42 -7.97
C ILE A 82 -1.80 -20.95 -7.31
N ASP A 83 -1.77 -19.77 -6.68
CA ASP A 83 -2.93 -19.17 -6.00
C ASP A 83 -4.21 -19.26 -6.83
N GLY A 84 -5.29 -19.70 -6.19
CA GLY A 84 -6.58 -19.96 -6.82
C GLY A 84 -7.15 -18.75 -7.57
N GLU A 85 -6.86 -17.52 -7.12
CA GLU A 85 -7.36 -16.29 -7.74
C GLU A 85 -6.75 -16.02 -9.12
N ILE A 86 -5.52 -16.48 -9.35
CA ILE A 86 -4.81 -16.29 -10.63
C ILE A 86 -4.64 -17.59 -11.41
N SER A 87 -4.96 -18.73 -10.79
CA SER A 87 -4.74 -20.07 -11.36
C SER A 87 -5.35 -20.24 -12.74
N ALA A 88 -6.59 -19.77 -12.97
CA ALA A 88 -7.24 -19.89 -14.28
C ALA A 88 -6.51 -19.11 -15.38
N THR A 89 -6.09 -17.87 -15.11
CA THR A 89 -5.33 -17.04 -16.04
C THR A 89 -3.97 -17.69 -16.37
N VAL A 90 -3.27 -18.16 -15.33
CA VAL A 90 -1.97 -18.83 -15.47
C VAL A 90 -2.12 -20.17 -16.21
N HIS A 91 -3.17 -20.94 -15.93
CA HIS A 91 -3.47 -22.21 -16.59
C HIS A 91 -3.65 -22.02 -18.10
N HIS A 92 -4.48 -21.06 -18.52
CA HIS A 92 -4.67 -20.74 -19.94
C HIS A 92 -3.37 -20.30 -20.60
N ALA A 93 -2.58 -19.46 -19.93
CA ALA A 93 -1.28 -19.02 -20.44
C ALA A 93 -0.28 -20.17 -20.62
N ILE A 94 -0.24 -21.12 -19.68
CA ILE A 94 0.60 -22.31 -19.78
C ILE A 94 0.15 -23.21 -20.94
N LEU A 95 -1.15 -23.40 -21.14
CA LEU A 95 -1.66 -24.18 -22.27
C LEU A 95 -1.32 -23.55 -23.62
N GLY A 96 -1.48 -22.23 -23.75
CA GLY A 96 -1.09 -21.48 -24.96
C GLY A 96 0.41 -21.59 -25.21
N PHE A 97 1.22 -21.33 -24.18
CA PHE A 97 2.67 -21.48 -24.24
C PHE A 97 3.09 -22.90 -24.67
N ALA A 98 2.50 -23.94 -24.08
CA ALA A 98 2.82 -25.31 -24.41
C ALA A 98 2.45 -25.66 -25.87
N ALA A 99 1.32 -25.16 -26.38
CA ALA A 99 0.94 -25.33 -27.78
C ALA A 99 1.98 -24.70 -28.72
N ASP A 100 2.46 -23.49 -28.40
CA ASP A 100 3.46 -22.77 -29.21
C ASP A 100 4.88 -23.35 -29.09
N HIS A 101 5.16 -24.11 -28.03
CA HIS A 101 6.49 -24.66 -27.74
C HIS A 101 6.54 -26.20 -27.82
N GLY A 102 5.71 -26.81 -28.67
CA GLY A 102 5.78 -28.25 -28.96
C GLY A 102 5.47 -29.15 -27.75
N GLY A 103 4.55 -28.71 -26.88
CA GLY A 103 4.13 -29.42 -25.67
C GLY A 103 5.04 -29.24 -24.46
N ARG A 104 6.07 -28.38 -24.54
CA ARG A 104 6.98 -28.10 -23.42
C ARG A 104 6.27 -27.26 -22.36
N LEU A 105 6.33 -27.73 -21.11
CA LEU A 105 5.76 -26.99 -19.97
C LEU A 105 6.79 -26.01 -19.37
N PRO A 106 6.35 -24.88 -18.79
CA PRO A 106 7.24 -23.95 -18.10
C PRO A 106 7.93 -24.56 -16.88
N ALA A 107 9.22 -24.28 -16.76
CA ALA A 107 10.03 -24.57 -15.58
C ALA A 107 10.83 -23.34 -15.15
N CYS A 108 11.06 -23.21 -13.85
CA CYS A 108 11.78 -22.07 -13.28
C CYS A 108 12.56 -22.46 -12.01
N PRO A 109 13.52 -21.63 -11.58
CA PRO A 109 14.14 -21.76 -10.27
C PRO A 109 13.09 -21.75 -9.15
N ALA A 110 13.28 -22.63 -8.17
CA ALA A 110 12.52 -22.63 -6.93
C ALA A 110 13.46 -22.66 -5.73
N ARG A 111 13.05 -21.99 -4.66
CA ARG A 111 13.71 -22.03 -3.36
C ARG A 111 12.70 -22.29 -2.27
N ILE A 112 13.18 -22.84 -1.16
CA ILE A 112 12.37 -23.09 0.03
C ILE A 112 12.87 -22.13 1.10
N GLU A 113 11.97 -21.28 1.59
CA GLU A 113 12.24 -20.30 2.64
C GLU A 113 11.59 -20.75 3.93
N GLU A 114 12.32 -20.75 5.04
CA GLU A 114 11.71 -20.91 6.35
C GLU A 114 11.13 -19.57 6.81
N THR A 115 9.81 -19.53 6.97
CA THR A 115 9.12 -18.37 7.55
C THR A 115 8.75 -18.69 9.00
N GLU A 116 9.07 -17.78 9.92
CA GLU A 116 8.77 -17.96 11.35
C GLU A 116 7.28 -18.21 11.64
N SER A 117 6.40 -17.71 10.76
CA SER A 117 4.95 -17.72 10.95
C SER A 117 4.22 -18.87 10.23
N TYR A 118 4.77 -19.40 9.13
CA TYR A 118 4.05 -20.34 8.25
C TYR A 118 4.83 -21.62 7.94
N GLY A 119 6.06 -21.76 8.45
CA GLY A 119 6.93 -22.89 8.14
C GLY A 119 7.60 -22.74 6.77
N PRO A 120 8.00 -23.85 6.12
CA PRO A 120 8.68 -23.80 4.83
C PRO A 120 7.72 -23.35 3.72
N GLN A 121 8.09 -22.29 3.02
CA GLN A 121 7.37 -21.69 1.89
C GLN A 121 8.14 -21.96 0.60
N VAL A 122 7.46 -22.39 -0.47
CA VAL A 122 8.10 -22.54 -1.78
C VAL A 122 7.91 -21.26 -2.58
N VAL A 123 9.02 -20.65 -3.01
CA VAL A 123 9.04 -19.43 -3.83
C VAL A 123 9.68 -19.74 -5.17
N LEU A 124 8.98 -19.42 -6.26
CA LEU A 124 9.46 -19.58 -7.63
C LEU A 124 10.05 -18.26 -8.13
N SER A 125 11.08 -18.31 -8.98
CA SER A 125 11.65 -17.13 -9.65
C SER A 125 11.33 -17.21 -11.15
N LEU A 126 10.17 -16.70 -11.53
CA LEU A 126 9.56 -16.86 -12.85
C LEU A 126 9.73 -15.59 -13.70
N ASP A 127 9.99 -15.74 -15.00
CA ASP A 127 9.72 -14.67 -15.98
C ASP A 127 8.32 -14.90 -16.59
N PRO A 128 7.33 -14.05 -16.26
CA PRO A 128 5.98 -14.21 -16.79
C PRO A 128 5.81 -13.65 -18.21
N GLY A 129 6.78 -12.88 -18.73
CA GLY A 129 6.70 -12.26 -20.06
C GLY A 129 6.48 -13.26 -21.19
N PRO A 130 7.24 -14.37 -21.28
CA PRO A 130 7.02 -15.43 -22.27
C PRO A 130 5.65 -16.11 -22.20
N LEU A 131 4.95 -16.00 -21.06
CA LEU A 131 3.58 -16.50 -20.88
C LEU A 131 2.51 -15.46 -21.26
N GLY A 132 2.91 -14.25 -21.68
CA GLY A 132 2.01 -13.13 -21.90
C GLY A 132 1.36 -12.61 -20.61
N LEU A 133 1.97 -12.90 -19.46
CA LEU A 133 1.46 -12.51 -18.15
C LEU A 133 2.22 -11.30 -17.62
N SER A 134 1.50 -10.40 -16.94
CA SER A 134 2.10 -9.25 -16.27
C SER A 134 2.70 -9.68 -14.92
N PRO A 135 3.90 -9.19 -14.53
CA PRO A 135 4.48 -9.45 -13.20
C PRO A 135 3.55 -9.13 -12.03
N GLU A 136 2.70 -8.11 -12.19
CA GLU A 136 1.76 -7.66 -11.17
C GLU A 136 0.71 -8.72 -10.81
N LEU A 137 0.45 -9.68 -11.70
CA LEU A 137 -0.46 -10.79 -11.43
C LEU A 137 0.00 -11.65 -10.25
N PHE A 138 1.31 -11.74 -10.02
CA PHE A 138 1.89 -12.61 -8.99
C PHE A 138 2.14 -11.90 -7.66
N ILE A 139 1.90 -10.60 -7.57
CA ILE A 139 2.05 -9.86 -6.31
C ILE A 139 0.91 -10.28 -5.37
N PRO A 140 1.21 -10.95 -4.23
CA PRO A 140 0.17 -11.42 -3.33
C PRO A 140 -0.63 -10.23 -2.80
N VAL A 141 -1.95 -10.28 -2.97
CA VAL A 141 -2.84 -9.23 -2.45
C VAL A 141 -3.16 -9.54 -0.99
N PRO A 142 -2.77 -8.69 -0.03
CA PRO A 142 -3.09 -8.93 1.37
C PRO A 142 -4.60 -9.07 1.59
N ALA A 143 -5.03 -9.98 2.47
CA ALA A 143 -6.46 -10.17 2.75
C ALA A 143 -7.17 -8.87 3.17
N MET A 144 -6.47 -7.99 3.90
CA MET A 144 -6.97 -6.65 4.22
C MET A 144 -7.18 -5.81 2.95
N ALA A 145 -6.21 -5.79 2.03
CA ALA A 145 -6.34 -5.06 0.77
C ALA A 145 -7.52 -5.57 -0.07
N LYS A 146 -7.73 -6.90 -0.14
CA LYS A 146 -8.92 -7.48 -0.81
C LYS A 146 -10.21 -6.93 -0.22
N PHE A 147 -10.33 -6.94 1.11
CA PHE A 147 -11.52 -6.43 1.79
C PHE A 147 -11.70 -4.91 1.58
N VAL A 148 -10.63 -4.12 1.70
CA VAL A 148 -10.67 -2.67 1.46
C VAL A 148 -11.13 -2.34 0.04
N ARG A 149 -10.67 -3.07 -0.99
CA ARG A 149 -11.14 -2.89 -2.37
C ARG A 149 -12.66 -2.99 -2.51
N THR A 150 -13.31 -3.85 -1.71
CA THR A 150 -14.78 -3.96 -1.69
C THR A 150 -15.48 -2.76 -1.05
N LEU A 151 -14.77 -2.03 -0.18
CA LEU A 151 -15.31 -0.87 0.53
C LEU A 151 -15.05 0.46 -0.17
N LEU A 152 -13.93 0.61 -0.89
CA LEU A 152 -13.55 1.88 -1.53
C LEU A 152 -14.64 2.49 -2.43
N PRO A 153 -15.38 1.74 -3.25
CA PRO A 153 -16.48 2.31 -4.05
C PRO A 153 -17.56 3.01 -3.23
N ARG A 154 -17.67 2.71 -1.92
CA ARG A 154 -18.62 3.39 -1.04
C ARG A 154 -18.27 4.84 -0.80
N LEU A 155 -16.98 5.19 -0.85
CA LEU A 155 -16.53 6.58 -0.74
C LEU A 155 -16.98 7.42 -1.93
N ASP A 156 -17.38 6.80 -3.04
CA ASP A 156 -17.89 7.49 -4.22
C ASP A 156 -19.40 7.82 -4.07
N LEU A 157 -20.12 7.18 -3.13
CA LEU A 157 -21.57 7.38 -2.90
C LEU A 157 -21.89 8.77 -2.34
N PRO A 158 -22.95 9.46 -2.82
CA PRO A 158 -23.28 10.82 -2.37
C PRO A 158 -23.35 10.92 -0.84
N GLN A 159 -22.79 12.00 -0.30
CA GLN A 159 -22.79 12.24 1.14
C GLN A 159 -24.23 12.35 1.65
N PRO A 160 -24.61 11.65 2.74
CA PRO A 160 -25.93 11.78 3.33
C PRO A 160 -26.18 13.21 3.81
N VAL A 161 -27.41 13.69 3.64
CA VAL A 161 -27.80 15.03 4.10
C VAL A 161 -28.30 14.94 5.54
N PHE A 162 -27.53 15.47 6.49
CA PHE A 162 -27.89 15.54 7.90
C PHE A 162 -28.41 16.93 8.26
N ARG A 163 -29.66 17.02 8.74
CA ARG A 163 -30.33 18.30 9.11
C ARG A 163 -30.88 18.33 10.52
N GLY A 164 -30.86 17.23 11.24
CA GLY A 164 -31.44 17.17 12.58
C GLY A 164 -30.43 17.41 13.69
N ALA A 165 -30.92 17.31 14.91
CA ALA A 165 -30.14 17.54 16.12
C ALA A 165 -30.66 16.64 17.26
N ASP A 166 -29.75 15.92 17.93
CA ASP A 166 -30.01 15.28 19.22
C ASP A 166 -28.94 15.74 20.23
N ALA A 167 -29.25 16.81 20.97
CA ALA A 167 -28.33 17.40 21.94
C ALA A 167 -27.87 16.41 23.02
N GLY A 168 -28.74 15.47 23.42
CA GLY A 168 -28.40 14.44 24.39
C GLY A 168 -27.40 13.44 23.82
N ALA A 169 -27.61 12.97 22.59
CA ALA A 169 -26.68 12.06 21.92
C ALA A 169 -25.34 12.75 21.58
N ARG A 170 -25.36 14.04 21.23
CA ARG A 170 -24.13 14.82 21.02
C ARG A 170 -23.28 14.92 22.28
N LYS A 171 -23.89 15.24 23.42
CA LYS A 171 -23.18 15.27 24.71
C LYS A 171 -22.63 13.89 25.06
N ALA A 172 -23.45 12.84 24.93
CA ALA A 172 -23.00 11.48 25.18
C ALA A 172 -21.86 11.04 24.25
N LEU A 173 -21.85 11.51 23.00
CA LEU A 173 -20.74 11.29 22.07
C LEU A 173 -19.45 11.98 22.55
N ASP A 174 -19.53 13.23 23.01
CA ASP A 174 -18.37 13.96 23.54
C ASP A 174 -17.79 13.24 24.77
N ASP A 175 -18.65 12.78 25.68
CA ASP A 175 -18.26 11.98 26.84
C ASP A 175 -17.61 10.64 26.41
N ALA A 176 -18.14 9.98 25.38
CA ALA A 176 -17.59 8.73 24.84
C ALA A 176 -16.24 8.92 24.13
N VAL A 177 -16.03 10.05 23.45
CA VAL A 177 -14.73 10.42 22.85
C VAL A 177 -13.69 10.62 23.95
N ALA A 178 -14.01 11.41 24.98
CA ALA A 178 -13.12 11.63 26.11
C ALA A 178 -12.78 10.31 26.83
N ALA A 179 -13.76 9.42 26.99
CA ALA A 179 -13.52 8.08 27.55
C ALA A 179 -12.61 7.24 26.66
N ALA A 180 -12.76 7.28 25.33
CA ALA A 180 -11.88 6.59 24.40
C ALA A 180 -10.42 7.08 24.53
N ASP A 181 -10.22 8.39 24.59
CA ASP A 181 -8.90 9.00 24.78
C ASP A 181 -8.27 8.58 26.12
N GLY A 182 -9.07 8.54 27.19
CA GLY A 182 -8.64 8.04 28.50
C GLY A 182 -8.22 6.56 28.48
N ILE A 183 -8.95 5.70 27.76
CA ILE A 183 -8.60 4.28 27.61
C ILE A 183 -7.34 4.11 26.74
N ASP A 184 -7.19 4.90 25.68
CA ASP A 184 -5.99 4.86 24.81
C ASP A 184 -4.72 5.25 25.59
N ALA A 185 -4.83 6.23 26.51
CA ALA A 185 -3.73 6.68 27.35
C ALA A 185 -3.38 5.70 28.50
N ASP A 186 -4.31 4.82 28.87
CA ASP A 186 -4.14 3.85 29.96
C ASP A 186 -3.50 2.54 29.46
N TRP A 187 -2.26 2.31 29.90
CA TRP A 187 -1.50 1.09 29.63
C TRP A 187 -2.06 -0.13 30.37
N ASP A 188 -2.66 0.06 31.55
CA ASP A 188 -3.22 -0.99 32.42
C ASP A 188 -4.74 -1.16 32.23
N ARG A 189 -5.27 -0.64 31.11
CA ARG A 189 -6.70 -0.62 30.83
C ARG A 189 -7.35 -2.00 30.99
N PRO A 190 -8.56 -2.09 31.59
CA PRO A 190 -9.28 -3.35 31.69
C PRO A 190 -9.61 -3.94 30.33
N THR A 191 -9.51 -5.27 30.19
CA THR A 191 -9.82 -6.01 28.93
C THR A 191 -11.24 -5.77 28.41
N ARG A 192 -12.18 -5.41 29.29
CA ARG A 192 -13.59 -5.11 28.95
C ARG A 192 -13.88 -3.63 28.69
N ALA A 193 -12.88 -2.73 28.79
CA ALA A 193 -13.09 -1.30 28.58
C ALA A 193 -13.59 -1.01 27.15
N TRP A 194 -12.91 -1.57 26.13
CA TRP A 194 -13.28 -1.39 24.74
C TRP A 194 -14.65 -1.98 24.37
N PRO A 195 -14.98 -3.25 24.69
CA PRO A 195 -16.32 -3.79 24.43
C PRO A 195 -17.46 -3.02 25.12
N ARG A 196 -17.23 -2.50 26.33
CA ARG A 196 -18.23 -1.68 27.02
C ARG A 196 -18.46 -0.35 26.30
N LEU A 197 -17.38 0.33 25.94
CA LEU A 197 -17.48 1.60 25.21
C LEU A 197 -18.07 1.40 23.81
N GLU A 198 -17.72 0.31 23.11
CA GLU A 198 -18.33 -0.04 21.81
C GLU A 198 -19.86 -0.11 21.91
N LYS A 199 -20.39 -0.78 22.94
CA LYS A 199 -21.84 -0.89 23.15
C LYS A 199 -22.48 0.49 23.32
N THR A 200 -21.91 1.33 24.18
CA THR A 200 -22.39 2.71 24.41
C THR A 200 -22.36 3.53 23.12
N VAL A 201 -21.26 3.46 22.36
CA VAL A 201 -21.11 4.20 21.09
C VAL A 201 -22.12 3.74 20.05
N ARG A 202 -22.45 2.44 19.97
CA ARG A 202 -23.52 1.94 19.07
C ARG A 202 -24.89 2.53 19.41
N GLU A 203 -25.23 2.61 20.70
CA GLU A 203 -26.50 3.21 21.15
C GLU A 203 -26.57 4.72 20.80
N ILE A 204 -25.46 5.44 21.00
CA ILE A 204 -25.33 6.86 20.63
C ILE A 204 -25.47 7.03 19.11
N LEU A 205 -24.77 6.20 18.34
CA LEU A 205 -24.78 6.23 16.88
C LEU A 205 -26.18 5.99 16.32
N ASP A 206 -26.90 4.99 16.84
CA ASP A 206 -28.28 4.70 16.43
C ASP A 206 -29.22 5.89 16.69
N ARG A 207 -29.02 6.61 17.80
CA ARG A 207 -29.76 7.85 18.09
C ARG A 207 -29.43 8.96 17.10
N LEU A 208 -28.15 9.21 16.83
CA LEU A 208 -27.70 10.24 15.89
C LEU A 208 -28.20 9.95 14.45
N ILE A 209 -28.18 8.68 14.02
CA ILE A 209 -28.71 8.27 12.72
C ILE A 209 -30.22 8.54 12.65
N ARG A 210 -31.00 8.13 13.66
CA ARG A 210 -32.46 8.40 13.70
C ARG A 210 -32.76 9.89 13.69
N ALA A 211 -31.95 10.69 14.38
CA ALA A 211 -32.08 12.14 14.39
C ALA A 211 -31.55 12.80 13.11
N SER A 212 -30.93 12.06 12.17
CA SER A 212 -30.22 12.63 11.02
C SER A 212 -29.24 13.73 11.43
N ASP A 213 -28.47 13.47 12.49
CA ASP A 213 -27.56 14.43 13.11
C ASP A 213 -26.18 14.48 12.38
N PRO A 214 -25.62 15.66 12.09
CA PRO A 214 -24.31 15.79 11.43
C PRO A 214 -23.16 15.12 12.19
N ARG A 215 -23.26 14.90 13.50
CA ARG A 215 -22.23 14.18 14.28
C ARG A 215 -22.19 12.67 14.05
N THR A 216 -23.04 12.14 13.16
CA THR A 216 -23.03 10.71 12.79
C THR A 216 -21.65 10.24 12.28
N GLY A 217 -20.94 11.07 11.50
CA GLY A 217 -19.59 10.74 11.04
C GLY A 217 -18.60 10.54 12.19
N ARG A 218 -18.60 11.49 13.15
CA ARG A 218 -17.78 11.39 14.37
C ARG A 218 -18.10 10.14 15.18
N ALA A 219 -19.38 9.77 15.32
CA ALA A 219 -19.77 8.56 16.03
C ALA A 219 -19.28 7.27 15.34
N TRP A 220 -19.28 7.20 14.01
CA TRP A 220 -18.66 6.09 13.28
C TRP A 220 -17.14 6.02 13.49
N LEU A 221 -16.47 7.17 13.53
CA LEU A 221 -15.03 7.25 13.81
C LEU A 221 -14.72 6.75 15.23
N THR A 222 -15.49 7.19 16.24
CA THR A 222 -15.37 6.68 17.61
C THR A 222 -15.63 5.17 17.67
N LEU A 223 -16.64 4.66 16.95
CA LEU A 223 -16.91 3.22 16.89
C LEU A 223 -15.71 2.46 16.33
N ALA A 224 -15.10 2.93 15.24
CA ALA A 224 -13.89 2.34 14.66
C ALA A 224 -12.73 2.30 15.67
N ARG A 225 -12.52 3.38 16.44
CA ARG A 225 -11.51 3.43 17.51
C ARG A 225 -11.77 2.40 18.61
N THR A 226 -13.04 2.14 18.96
CA THR A 226 -13.36 1.11 19.96
C THR A 226 -13.21 -0.33 19.46
N THR A 227 -13.34 -0.56 18.15
CA THR A 227 -13.26 -1.90 17.56
C THR A 227 -11.84 -2.29 17.14
N ARG A 228 -10.98 -1.32 16.80
CA ARG A 228 -9.64 -1.59 16.23
C ARG A 228 -8.74 -2.46 17.09
N TYR A 229 -8.89 -2.41 18.42
CA TYR A 229 -8.07 -3.16 19.38
C TYR A 229 -8.66 -4.53 19.75
N GLN A 230 -9.80 -4.90 19.16
CA GLN A 230 -10.48 -6.15 19.45
C GLN A 230 -10.10 -7.23 18.42
N LYS A 231 -9.65 -8.40 18.91
CA LYS A 231 -9.21 -9.51 18.06
C LYS A 231 -10.33 -9.96 17.11
N GLY A 232 -10.00 -10.13 15.83
CA GLY A 232 -10.95 -10.59 14.80
C GLY A 232 -11.94 -9.54 14.29
N ARG A 233 -11.86 -8.28 14.76
CA ARG A 233 -12.79 -7.20 14.40
C ARG A 233 -12.24 -6.24 13.33
N ARG A 234 -11.25 -6.69 12.55
CA ARG A 234 -10.59 -5.90 11.48
C ARG A 234 -11.61 -5.35 10.47
N ASP A 235 -12.47 -6.23 9.98
CA ASP A 235 -13.40 -5.91 8.92
C ASP A 235 -14.49 -4.93 9.41
N ASP A 236 -14.96 -5.08 10.66
CA ASP A 236 -15.88 -4.13 11.31
C ASP A 236 -15.25 -2.74 11.50
N THR A 237 -13.97 -2.70 11.87
CA THR A 237 -13.21 -1.47 12.03
C THR A 237 -13.10 -0.71 10.70
N LEU A 238 -12.69 -1.40 9.63
CA LEU A 238 -12.61 -0.83 8.29
C LEU A 238 -13.98 -0.35 7.77
N ARG A 239 -15.05 -1.11 8.00
CA ARG A 239 -16.42 -0.68 7.66
C ARG A 239 -16.80 0.60 8.41
N SER A 240 -16.40 0.73 9.67
CA SER A 240 -16.71 1.90 10.50
C SER A 240 -15.94 3.14 10.05
N TYR A 241 -14.64 3.02 9.74
CA TYR A 241 -13.86 4.12 9.16
C TYR A 241 -14.42 4.59 7.81
N VAL A 242 -14.75 3.65 6.90
CA VAL A 242 -15.34 4.01 5.61
C VAL A 242 -16.71 4.68 5.80
N LYS A 243 -17.53 4.24 6.76
CA LYS A 243 -18.79 4.90 7.07
C LYS A 243 -18.61 6.30 7.66
N ALA A 244 -17.58 6.53 8.49
CA ALA A 244 -17.23 7.86 8.97
C ALA A 244 -16.93 8.79 7.78
N MET A 245 -16.06 8.35 6.87
CA MET A 245 -15.73 9.09 5.65
C MET A 245 -16.94 9.32 4.72
N VAL A 246 -17.86 8.35 4.58
CA VAL A 246 -19.09 8.55 3.80
C VAL A 246 -19.98 9.64 4.42
N CYS A 247 -20.01 9.73 5.76
CA CYS A 247 -20.80 10.74 6.47
C CYS A 247 -20.16 12.13 6.42
N ASP A 248 -18.83 12.21 6.48
CA ASP A 248 -18.05 13.44 6.31
C ASP A 248 -16.72 13.16 5.61
N ARG A 249 -16.66 13.46 4.30
CA ARG A 249 -15.45 13.21 3.48
C ARG A 249 -14.34 14.22 3.74
N HIS A 250 -14.65 15.35 4.34
CA HIS A 250 -13.70 16.43 4.59
C HIS A 250 -13.12 16.35 6.00
N ASP A 251 -13.50 15.36 6.81
CA ASP A 251 -12.92 15.11 8.13
C ASP A 251 -11.49 14.55 7.97
N PRO A 252 -10.44 15.34 8.28
CA PRO A 252 -9.06 14.88 8.13
C PRO A 252 -8.74 13.73 9.11
N GLU A 253 -9.32 13.73 10.31
CA GLU A 253 -9.05 12.69 11.31
C GLU A 253 -9.59 11.34 10.85
N ALA A 254 -10.76 11.32 10.22
CA ALA A 254 -11.33 10.09 9.66
C ALA A 254 -10.48 9.53 8.50
N ALA A 255 -9.95 10.40 7.64
CA ALA A 255 -9.11 10.00 6.51
C ALA A 255 -7.75 9.49 6.98
N GLU A 256 -7.10 10.20 7.89
CA GLU A 256 -5.83 9.79 8.51
C GLU A 256 -5.97 8.47 9.25
N ALA A 257 -7.04 8.30 10.05
CA ALA A 257 -7.25 7.06 10.79
C ALA A 257 -7.54 5.85 9.88
N LEU A 258 -8.28 6.06 8.77
CA LEU A 258 -8.48 5.02 7.75
C LEU A 258 -7.16 4.66 7.06
N PHE A 259 -6.37 5.67 6.69
CA PHE A 259 -5.06 5.48 6.09
C PHE A 259 -4.12 4.71 7.01
N ASP A 260 -3.94 5.17 8.25
CA ASP A 260 -3.08 4.54 9.26
C ASP A 260 -3.44 3.07 9.46
N TYR A 261 -4.74 2.75 9.47
CA TYR A 261 -5.18 1.37 9.63
C TYR A 261 -4.87 0.49 8.40
N ILE A 262 -5.02 1.03 7.18
CA ILE A 262 -4.70 0.34 5.93
C ILE A 262 -3.18 0.19 5.73
N ALA A 263 -2.41 1.18 6.21
CA ALA A 263 -0.96 1.23 6.13
C ALA A 263 -0.25 0.05 6.80
N VAL A 264 -0.92 -0.66 7.73
CA VAL A 264 -0.39 -1.84 8.44
C VAL A 264 -0.09 -3.03 7.52
N ALA A 265 -0.80 -3.16 6.39
CA ALA A 265 -0.48 -4.15 5.36
C ALA A 265 -0.51 -3.46 3.99
N PRO A 266 0.54 -2.69 3.67
CA PRO A 266 0.50 -1.74 2.57
C PRO A 266 0.43 -2.49 1.23
N TYR A 267 -0.49 -2.04 0.37
CA TYR A 267 -0.65 -2.56 -0.98
C TYR A 267 -0.89 -1.37 -1.92
N VAL A 268 0.08 -1.11 -2.80
CA VAL A 268 0.17 0.12 -3.60
C VAL A 268 -1.14 0.46 -4.32
N PRO A 269 -1.80 -0.48 -5.05
CA PRO A 269 -3.05 -0.16 -5.73
C PRO A 269 -4.17 0.29 -4.78
N VAL A 270 -4.25 -0.24 -3.56
CA VAL A 270 -5.25 0.18 -2.57
C VAL A 270 -4.93 1.55 -2.00
N LEU A 271 -3.65 1.83 -1.73
CA LEU A 271 -3.20 3.12 -1.21
C LEU A 271 -3.47 4.25 -2.21
N VAL A 272 -3.12 4.03 -3.48
CA VAL A 272 -3.39 4.99 -4.58
C VAL A 272 -4.89 5.16 -4.81
N ALA A 273 -5.67 4.05 -4.80
CA ALA A 273 -7.12 4.12 -4.98
C ALA A 273 -7.85 4.82 -3.82
N LEU A 274 -7.35 4.70 -2.59
CA LEU A 274 -7.84 5.45 -1.44
C LEU A 274 -7.51 6.93 -1.61
N TYR A 275 -6.24 7.26 -1.87
CA TYR A 275 -5.77 8.63 -2.02
C TYR A 275 -6.52 9.41 -3.12
N ALA A 276 -6.78 8.74 -4.26
CA ALA A 276 -7.55 9.29 -5.37
C ALA A 276 -8.97 9.74 -4.99
N ARG A 277 -9.56 9.14 -3.94
CA ARG A 277 -10.91 9.42 -3.45
C ARG A 277 -10.96 10.45 -2.31
N LEU A 278 -9.80 10.81 -1.74
CA LEU A 278 -9.73 11.83 -0.71
C LEU A 278 -9.91 13.23 -1.35
N PRO A 279 -10.69 14.13 -0.72
CA PRO A 279 -10.73 15.53 -1.13
C PRO A 279 -9.34 16.17 -1.07
N LEU A 280 -9.06 17.11 -1.97
CA LEU A 280 -7.76 17.79 -2.06
C LEU A 280 -7.33 18.43 -0.73
N ALA A 281 -8.29 18.98 0.05
CA ALA A 281 -8.02 19.61 1.34
C ALA A 281 -7.54 18.62 2.43
N VAL A 282 -7.83 17.33 2.28
CA VAL A 282 -7.51 16.29 3.28
C VAL A 282 -6.22 15.54 2.93
N ARG A 283 -5.87 15.49 1.65
CA ARG A 283 -4.67 14.79 1.14
C ARG A 283 -3.35 15.15 1.82
N PRO A 284 -3.06 16.41 2.21
CA PRO A 284 -1.81 16.74 2.89
C PRO A 284 -1.55 15.89 4.13
N GLY A 285 -2.58 15.63 4.96
CA GLY A 285 -2.45 14.82 6.18
C GLY A 285 -2.11 13.35 5.94
N VAL A 286 -2.42 12.83 4.74
CA VAL A 286 -2.14 11.44 4.35
C VAL A 286 -0.87 11.30 3.52
N LEU A 287 -0.50 12.34 2.77
CA LEU A 287 0.62 12.29 1.82
C LEU A 287 1.96 12.02 2.52
N ASP A 288 2.23 12.66 3.65
CA ASP A 288 3.49 12.48 4.39
C ASP A 288 3.68 11.02 4.81
N GLY A 289 2.61 10.37 5.27
CA GLY A 289 2.62 8.94 5.61
C GLY A 289 2.90 8.05 4.40
N LEU A 290 2.29 8.34 3.24
CA LEU A 290 2.56 7.62 1.98
C LEU A 290 4.01 7.78 1.53
N VAL A 291 4.56 8.99 1.61
CA VAL A 291 5.96 9.26 1.26
C VAL A 291 6.90 8.51 2.20
N ALA A 292 6.69 8.60 3.53
CA ALA A 292 7.50 7.87 4.51
C ALA A 292 7.46 6.34 4.30
N MET A 293 6.27 5.79 4.04
CA MET A 293 6.07 4.37 3.77
C MET A 293 6.79 3.93 2.48
N SER A 294 6.76 4.77 1.44
CA SER A 294 7.45 4.51 0.17
C SER A 294 8.98 4.38 0.31
N TYR A 295 9.53 4.86 1.43
CA TYR A 295 10.95 4.75 1.77
C TYR A 295 11.24 3.74 2.88
N GLY A 296 10.21 3.05 3.38
CA GLY A 296 10.36 2.12 4.50
C GLY A 296 10.76 2.78 5.82
N THR A 297 10.55 4.10 5.95
CA THR A 297 10.83 4.88 7.16
C THR A 297 9.60 5.07 8.05
N ASP A 298 8.44 4.59 7.60
CA ASP A 298 7.21 4.62 8.37
C ASP A 298 7.18 3.53 9.47
N ARG A 299 6.39 3.81 10.52
CA ARG A 299 6.18 2.92 11.67
C ARG A 299 5.10 1.85 11.44
N HIS A 300 4.19 2.07 10.49
CA HIS A 300 2.99 1.25 10.31
C HIS A 300 3.19 0.18 9.23
N GLY A 301 4.01 0.44 8.21
CA GLY A 301 4.34 -0.56 7.20
C GLY A 301 5.57 -0.20 6.37
N LYS A 302 6.27 -1.22 5.86
CA LYS A 302 7.43 -1.03 4.96
C LYS A 302 7.11 -1.61 3.60
N LEU A 303 7.11 -0.76 2.58
CA LEU A 303 7.13 -1.22 1.19
C LEU A 303 8.55 -1.65 0.81
N ALA A 304 8.65 -2.70 0.01
CA ALA A 304 9.90 -3.00 -0.68
C ALA A 304 10.30 -1.80 -1.56
N PRO A 305 11.61 -1.53 -1.77
CA PRO A 305 12.06 -0.35 -2.52
C PRO A 305 11.37 -0.14 -3.87
N ALA A 306 11.20 -1.21 -4.66
CA ALA A 306 10.51 -1.16 -5.95
C ALA A 306 9.01 -0.78 -5.83
N GLN A 307 8.32 -1.29 -4.81
CA GLN A 307 6.93 -0.92 -4.53
C GLN A 307 6.83 0.53 -4.03
N GLY A 308 7.82 0.99 -3.26
CA GLY A 308 7.92 2.37 -2.84
C GLY A 308 8.10 3.34 -4.01
N GLU A 309 9.02 3.02 -4.93
CA GLU A 309 9.20 3.79 -6.17
C GLU A 309 7.93 3.82 -7.01
N ARG A 310 7.30 2.66 -7.20
CA ARG A 310 6.01 2.54 -7.88
C ARG A 310 4.94 3.42 -7.23
N LEU A 311 4.82 3.39 -5.90
CA LEU A 311 3.85 4.23 -5.17
C LEU A 311 4.06 5.72 -5.48
N ARG A 312 5.31 6.21 -5.40
CA ARG A 312 5.61 7.62 -5.71
C ARG A 312 5.29 7.98 -7.16
N GLY A 313 5.62 7.10 -8.10
CA GLY A 313 5.29 7.27 -9.53
C GLY A 313 3.78 7.35 -9.78
N GLU A 314 3.01 6.42 -9.20
CA GLU A 314 1.54 6.41 -9.32
C GLU A 314 0.89 7.63 -8.64
N LEU A 315 1.38 8.06 -7.48
CA LEU A 315 0.89 9.27 -6.80
C LEU A 315 1.19 10.53 -7.61
N MET A 316 2.37 10.65 -8.22
CA MET A 316 2.72 11.77 -9.09
C MET A 316 1.83 11.82 -10.33
N ALA A 317 1.61 10.68 -10.99
CA ALA A 317 0.73 10.58 -12.15
C ALA A 317 -0.71 10.95 -11.81
N LEU A 318 -1.22 10.46 -10.67
CA LEU A 318 -2.55 10.80 -10.15
C LEU A 318 -2.67 12.30 -9.84
N ALA A 319 -1.67 12.89 -9.20
CA ALA A 319 -1.67 14.31 -8.87
C ALA A 319 -1.70 15.18 -10.13
N ALA A 320 -0.91 14.84 -11.16
CA ALA A 320 -0.94 15.51 -12.45
C ALA A 320 -2.32 15.40 -13.11
N ALA A 321 -2.91 14.19 -13.15
CA ALA A 321 -4.23 13.95 -13.75
C ALA A 321 -5.36 14.74 -13.06
N GLN A 322 -5.22 15.04 -11.77
CA GLN A 322 -6.21 15.75 -10.97
C GLN A 322 -5.85 17.22 -10.71
N SER A 323 -4.77 17.73 -11.33
CA SER A 323 -4.24 19.08 -11.07
C SER A 323 -3.98 19.37 -9.59
N ASP A 324 -3.59 18.35 -8.83
CA ASP A 324 -3.26 18.44 -7.41
C ASP A 324 -1.84 19.00 -7.22
N ARG A 325 -1.75 20.32 -7.33
CA ARG A 325 -0.49 21.07 -7.27
C ARG A 325 0.29 20.86 -5.97
N HIS A 326 -0.41 20.69 -4.85
CA HIS A 326 0.26 20.45 -3.57
C HIS A 326 1.00 19.11 -3.57
N THR A 327 0.33 18.04 -3.99
CA THR A 327 0.94 16.71 -4.08
C THR A 327 2.10 16.67 -5.06
N MET A 328 1.95 17.31 -6.23
CA MET A 328 3.04 17.46 -7.19
C MET A 328 4.24 18.20 -6.58
N ALA A 329 4.00 19.30 -5.88
CA ALA A 329 5.04 20.11 -5.24
C ALA A 329 5.83 19.32 -4.19
N VAL A 330 5.15 18.56 -3.34
CA VAL A 330 5.76 17.73 -2.30
C VAL A 330 6.59 16.59 -2.91
N LEU A 331 6.00 15.82 -3.84
CA LEU A 331 6.69 14.67 -4.44
C LEU A 331 7.88 15.10 -5.30
N ALA A 332 7.76 16.17 -6.08
CA ALA A 332 8.87 16.71 -6.87
C ALA A 332 9.98 17.29 -5.98
N GLY A 333 9.60 17.95 -4.87
CA GLY A 333 10.56 18.45 -3.88
C GLY A 333 11.38 17.33 -3.26
N ASP A 334 10.74 16.27 -2.79
CA ASP A 334 11.41 15.09 -2.20
C ASP A 334 12.31 14.36 -3.22
N LEU A 335 11.83 14.14 -4.45
CA LEU A 335 12.65 13.54 -5.53
C LEU A 335 13.89 14.40 -5.84
N GLY A 336 13.73 15.72 -5.93
CA GLY A 336 14.83 16.64 -6.20
C GLY A 336 15.91 16.64 -5.12
N LEU A 337 15.51 16.70 -3.84
CA LEU A 337 16.43 16.65 -2.71
C LEU A 337 17.20 15.32 -2.63
N ARG A 338 16.55 14.21 -3.01
CA ARG A 338 17.18 12.88 -3.03
C ARG A 338 18.12 12.67 -4.21
N ALA A 339 17.74 13.10 -5.41
CA ALA A 339 18.61 13.09 -6.58
C ALA A 339 19.89 13.89 -6.31
N GLU A 340 19.76 15.05 -5.65
CA GLU A 340 20.92 15.86 -5.27
C GLU A 340 21.84 15.11 -4.28
N LYS A 341 21.26 14.46 -3.26
CA LYS A 341 22.02 13.63 -2.31
C LYS A 341 22.71 12.44 -2.99
N ALA A 342 22.13 11.91 -4.06
CA ALA A 342 22.71 10.84 -4.88
C ALA A 342 23.77 11.33 -5.88
N GLY A 343 23.99 12.64 -5.99
CA GLY A 343 24.93 13.24 -6.94
C GLY A 343 24.37 13.45 -8.36
N ASP A 344 23.10 13.17 -8.60
CA ASP A 344 22.41 13.45 -9.86
C ASP A 344 21.92 14.90 -9.88
N LEU A 345 22.84 15.82 -10.16
CA LEU A 345 22.54 17.25 -10.21
C LEU A 345 21.52 17.62 -11.31
N PRO A 346 21.62 17.11 -12.56
CA PRO A 346 20.63 17.40 -13.60
C PRO A 346 19.20 16.96 -13.20
N GLY A 347 19.05 15.74 -12.68
CA GLY A 347 17.76 15.24 -12.20
C GLY A 347 17.24 16.06 -11.01
N ALA A 348 18.12 16.41 -10.07
CA ALA A 348 17.77 17.26 -8.94
C ALA A 348 17.19 18.61 -9.35
N LEU A 349 17.86 19.33 -10.26
CA LEU A 349 17.40 20.64 -10.72
C LEU A 349 16.06 20.54 -11.46
N SER A 350 15.90 19.52 -12.31
CA SER A 350 14.63 19.27 -13.01
C SER A 350 13.46 19.13 -12.02
N HIS A 351 13.61 18.27 -11.01
CA HIS A 351 12.57 18.03 -10.00
C HIS A 351 12.34 19.23 -9.08
N LEU A 352 13.40 19.93 -8.64
CA LEU A 352 13.25 21.12 -7.79
C LEU A 352 12.55 22.27 -8.52
N CYS A 353 12.84 22.48 -9.81
CA CYS A 353 12.09 23.43 -10.65
C CYS A 353 10.62 23.04 -10.73
N ALA A 354 10.32 21.77 -11.06
CA ALA A 354 8.94 21.27 -11.12
C ALA A 354 8.20 21.46 -9.78
N ALA A 355 8.87 21.28 -8.64
CA ALA A 355 8.31 21.53 -7.33
C ALA A 355 7.92 23.00 -7.12
N VAL A 356 8.81 23.94 -7.46
CA VAL A 356 8.54 25.38 -7.35
C VAL A 356 7.44 25.80 -8.33
N GLU A 357 7.46 25.31 -9.56
CA GLU A 357 6.41 25.53 -10.55
C GLU A 357 5.06 25.00 -10.06
N ALA A 358 5.02 23.86 -9.38
CA ALA A 358 3.82 23.33 -8.74
C ALA A 358 3.36 24.15 -7.52
N GLY A 359 4.17 25.09 -7.02
CA GLY A 359 3.80 25.95 -5.89
C GLY A 359 4.42 25.53 -4.55
N SER A 360 5.51 24.75 -4.56
CA SER A 360 6.21 24.35 -3.33
C SER A 360 6.67 25.55 -2.49
N ALA A 361 6.23 25.60 -1.25
CA ALA A 361 6.67 26.60 -0.27
C ALA A 361 7.77 26.07 0.66
N ASP A 362 8.26 24.85 0.44
CA ASP A 362 9.29 24.22 1.29
C ASP A 362 10.61 25.03 1.23
N PRO A 363 11.08 25.57 2.36
CA PRO A 363 12.30 26.36 2.40
C PRO A 363 13.56 25.56 2.07
N LYS A 364 13.56 24.23 2.24
CA LYS A 364 14.69 23.39 1.80
C LYS A 364 14.74 23.31 0.28
N VAL A 365 13.60 23.08 -0.37
CA VAL A 365 13.51 23.07 -1.85
C VAL A 365 13.99 24.41 -2.41
N ALA A 366 13.50 25.52 -1.86
CA ALA A 366 13.92 26.86 -2.27
C ALA A 366 15.41 27.11 -1.99
N ASP A 367 15.96 26.73 -0.83
CA ASP A 367 17.38 26.94 -0.50
C ASP A 367 18.27 26.20 -1.51
N ARG A 368 18.01 24.92 -1.78
CA ARG A 368 18.82 24.10 -2.68
C ARG A 368 18.75 24.58 -4.12
N LEU A 369 17.55 24.82 -4.65
CA LEU A 369 17.37 25.28 -6.03
C LEU A 369 18.06 26.64 -6.27
N THR A 370 17.86 27.59 -5.36
CA THR A 370 18.28 28.98 -5.59
C THR A 370 19.79 29.17 -5.48
N VAL A 371 20.53 28.27 -4.83
CA VAL A 371 22.00 28.25 -4.89
C VAL A 371 22.49 28.05 -6.33
N HIS A 372 21.87 27.11 -7.06
CA HIS A 372 22.24 26.83 -8.44
C HIS A 372 21.78 27.91 -9.39
N LEU A 373 20.53 28.37 -9.28
CA LEU A 373 20.00 29.44 -10.14
C LEU A 373 20.81 30.73 -10.02
N VAL A 374 21.23 31.11 -8.81
CA VAL A 374 22.09 32.30 -8.61
C VAL A 374 23.48 32.12 -9.22
N ARG A 375 24.06 30.92 -9.13
CA ARG A 375 25.36 30.63 -9.76
C ARG A 375 25.28 30.77 -11.28
N ASP A 376 24.16 30.37 -11.87
CA ASP A 376 23.92 30.40 -13.31
C ASP A 376 23.29 31.74 -13.76
N ALA A 377 23.31 32.76 -12.91
CA ALA A 377 22.76 34.11 -13.15
C ALA A 377 21.25 34.16 -13.50
N ARG A 378 20.47 33.14 -13.14
CA ARG A 378 19.00 33.07 -13.31
C ARG A 378 18.28 33.72 -12.13
N TYR A 379 18.51 35.02 -11.94
CA TYR A 379 18.06 35.75 -10.75
C TYR A 379 16.54 35.89 -10.63
N GLU A 380 15.83 36.02 -11.75
CA GLU A 380 14.36 36.15 -11.75
C GLU A 380 13.68 34.91 -11.17
N GLU A 381 14.07 33.73 -11.66
CA GLU A 381 13.55 32.45 -11.21
C GLU A 381 13.93 32.17 -9.75
N ALA A 382 15.16 32.52 -9.36
CA ALA A 382 15.60 32.41 -7.98
C ALA A 382 14.74 33.30 -7.05
N ALA A 383 14.51 34.56 -7.44
CA ALA A 383 13.68 35.48 -6.67
C ALA A 383 12.24 34.98 -6.53
N LYS A 384 11.64 34.43 -7.60
CA LYS A 384 10.31 33.82 -7.57
C LYS A 384 10.23 32.68 -6.54
N ALA A 385 11.16 31.72 -6.59
CA ALA A 385 11.20 30.61 -5.64
C ALA A 385 11.36 31.08 -4.18
N LEU A 386 12.23 32.07 -3.95
CA LEU A 386 12.49 32.63 -2.61
C LEU A 386 11.26 33.35 -2.05
N ARG A 387 10.58 34.17 -2.86
CA ARG A 387 9.34 34.85 -2.43
C ARG A 387 8.23 33.85 -2.09
N GLN A 388 8.08 32.79 -2.88
CA GLN A 388 7.09 31.74 -2.63
C GLN A 388 7.32 31.05 -1.29
N SER A 389 8.56 30.66 -0.98
CA SER A 389 8.88 30.04 0.31
C SER A 389 8.80 31.01 1.49
N LEU A 390 9.20 32.28 1.32
CA LEU A 390 9.13 33.28 2.38
C LEU A 390 7.70 33.77 2.69
N ALA A 391 6.72 33.42 1.85
CA ALA A 391 5.32 33.74 2.09
C ALA A 391 4.68 32.88 3.19
N VAL A 392 5.27 31.74 3.54
CA VAL A 392 4.82 30.87 4.64
C VAL A 392 5.73 31.00 5.86
N PRO A 393 5.23 30.75 7.09
CA PRO A 393 6.07 30.71 8.28
C PRO A 393 7.18 29.65 8.15
N ILE A 394 8.43 30.08 8.36
CA ILE A 394 9.61 29.19 8.42
C ILE A 394 10.13 29.14 9.85
N ASP A 395 10.10 27.98 10.51
CA ASP A 395 10.49 27.87 11.93
C ASP A 395 11.96 28.19 12.18
N SER A 396 12.84 27.86 11.22
CA SER A 396 14.27 28.15 11.33
C SER A 396 14.58 29.61 10.98
N VAL A 397 14.86 30.43 12.01
CA VAL A 397 15.28 31.83 11.85
C VAL A 397 16.52 31.96 10.96
N SER A 398 17.53 31.10 11.18
CA SER A 398 18.77 31.13 10.40
C SER A 398 18.56 30.80 8.92
N LEU A 399 17.67 29.85 8.61
CA LEU A 399 17.28 29.54 7.24
C LEU A 399 16.52 30.71 6.61
N ARG A 400 15.53 31.28 7.32
CA ARG A 400 14.75 32.43 6.86
C ARG A 400 15.65 33.62 6.50
N ASP A 401 16.61 33.96 7.37
CA ASP A 401 17.55 35.07 7.13
C ASP A 401 18.46 34.80 5.93
N ARG A 402 18.90 33.54 5.74
CA ARG A 402 19.68 33.14 4.57
C ARG A 402 18.89 33.32 3.28
N LEU A 403 17.63 32.88 3.24
CA LEU A 403 16.75 33.04 2.08
C LEU A 403 16.49 34.52 1.77
N ARG A 404 16.22 35.35 2.79
CA ARG A 404 16.06 36.81 2.64
C ARG A 404 17.28 37.48 2.05
N LYS A 405 18.47 37.22 2.60
CA LYS A 405 19.73 37.76 2.06
C LYS A 405 19.97 37.36 0.60
N ARG A 406 19.58 36.14 0.21
CA ARG A 406 19.67 35.69 -1.17
C ARG A 406 18.64 36.40 -2.07
N LEU A 407 17.44 36.66 -1.57
CA LEU A 407 16.41 37.41 -2.28
C LEU A 407 16.87 38.85 -2.53
N ASP A 408 17.39 39.53 -1.50
CA ASP A 408 17.95 40.88 -1.62
C ASP A 408 19.10 40.95 -2.65
N ARG A 409 19.90 39.88 -2.76
CA ARG A 409 20.94 39.77 -3.79
C ARG A 409 20.33 39.63 -5.19
N CYS A 410 19.31 38.79 -5.36
CA CYS A 410 18.63 38.64 -6.66
C CYS A 410 18.02 39.97 -7.09
N ASP A 411 17.32 40.66 -6.19
CA ASP A 411 16.65 41.93 -6.49
C ASP A 411 17.64 43.03 -6.88
N ARG A 412 18.83 43.09 -6.25
CA ARG A 412 19.89 44.01 -6.69
C ARG A 412 20.44 43.71 -8.08
N ASN A 413 20.51 42.44 -8.50
CA ASN A 413 20.99 42.05 -9.83
C ASN A 413 19.91 42.19 -10.92
N LEU A 414 18.63 42.31 -10.55
CA LEU A 414 17.54 42.59 -11.48
C LEU A 414 17.33 44.09 -11.72
N ALA A 415 17.76 44.93 -10.78
CA ALA A 415 17.60 46.38 -10.83
C ALA A 415 18.75 47.14 -11.53
N GLY A 416 19.90 46.48 -11.72
CA GLY A 416 21.07 47.02 -12.41
C GLY A 416 21.36 46.22 -13.66
#